data_AF-G5QW32-F1
#
_entry.id   AF-G5QW32-F1
#
_cell.length_a   1.000
_cell.length_b   1.000
_cell.length_c   1.000
_cell.angle_alpha   90.00
_cell.angle_beta   90.00
_cell.angle_gamma   90.00
#
_symmetry.space_group_name_H-M   'P 1'
#
loop_
_entity.id
_entity.type
_entity.pdbx_description
1 polymer ?
#
loop_
_entity_poly.entity_id
_entity_poly.type
_entity_poly.pdbx_seq_one_letter_code
_entity_poly.pdbx_strand_id
1 'polypeptide(L)' 'SGAQAKIAIADGLVKVDGTVETRKRCKIVAGQTVSFEGQSVNVVA' A
#
# COMPACT_ATOMS: atom_id res chain seq x y z
N SER A 1 -11.64 5.83 7.18
CA SER A 1 -10.52 4.87 7.00
C SER A 1 -9.99 4.75 5.57
N GLY A 2 -10.73 5.06 4.49
CA GLY A 2 -10.19 4.98 3.11
C GLY A 2 -9.51 6.24 2.55
N ALA A 3 -9.86 7.44 3.05
CA ALA A 3 -9.34 8.70 2.50
C ALA A 3 -7.85 8.91 2.84
N GLN A 4 -7.45 8.66 4.09
CA GLN A 4 -6.06 8.75 4.55
C GLN A 4 -5.16 7.77 3.79
N ALA A 5 -5.63 6.53 3.56
CA ALA A 5 -4.88 5.55 2.76
C ALA A 5 -4.62 6.04 1.33
N LYS A 6 -5.60 6.69 0.68
CA LYS A 6 -5.43 7.24 -0.67
C LYS A 6 -4.43 8.40 -0.71
N ILE A 7 -4.37 9.22 0.34
CA ILE A 7 -3.40 10.32 0.44
C ILE A 7 -2.00 9.73 0.65
N ALA A 8 -1.82 8.82 1.60
CA ALA A 8 -0.55 8.13 1.84
C ALA A 8 0.01 7.42 0.59
N ILE A 9 -0.87 6.77 -0.19
CA ILE A 9 -0.51 6.18 -1.49
C ILE A 9 -0.09 7.29 -2.47
N ALA A 10 -0.91 8.34 -2.63
CA ALA A 10 -0.60 9.43 -3.56
C ALA A 10 0.72 10.18 -3.24
N ASP A 11 1.05 10.30 -1.95
CA ASP A 11 2.28 10.91 -1.46
C ASP A 11 3.51 9.97 -1.59
N GLY A 12 3.32 8.73 -2.06
CA GLY A 12 4.39 7.75 -2.25
C GLY A 12 4.94 7.17 -0.94
N LEU A 13 4.18 7.28 0.15
CA LEU A 13 4.55 6.75 1.46
C LEU A 13 4.29 5.24 1.59
N VAL A 14 3.49 4.68 0.67
CA VAL A 14 3.14 3.25 0.65
C VAL A 14 4.00 2.53 -0.38
N LYS A 15 4.58 1.40 0.03
CA LYS A 15 5.28 0.47 -0.85
C LYS A 15 4.53 -0.85 -0.90
N VAL A 16 4.34 -1.39 -2.09
CA VAL A 16 3.77 -2.71 -2.30
C VAL A 16 4.85 -3.57 -2.97
N ASP A 17 5.22 -4.67 -2.33
CA ASP A 17 6.30 -5.57 -2.76
C ASP A 17 7.62 -4.83 -3.05
N GLY A 18 7.94 -3.84 -2.20
CA GLY A 18 9.14 -3.02 -2.32
C GLY A 18 9.06 -1.89 -3.35
N THR A 19 7.99 -1.83 -4.15
CA THR A 19 7.77 -0.77 -5.14
C THR A 19 6.88 0.33 -4.57
N VAL A 20 7.29 1.59 -4.69
CA VAL A 20 6.45 2.72 -4.26
C VAL A 20 5.18 2.74 -5.09
N GLU A 21 4.03 2.63 -4.43
CA GLU A 21 2.74 2.62 -5.07
C GLU A 21 2.07 3.98 -4.92
N THR A 22 1.78 4.63 -6.05
CA THR A 22 1.10 5.94 -6.12
C THR A 22 -0.24 5.89 -6.85
N ARG A 23 -0.62 4.71 -7.35
CA ARG A 23 -1.83 4.54 -8.16
C ARG A 23 -3.07 4.40 -7.26
N LYS A 24 -3.98 5.37 -7.37
CA LYS A 24 -5.28 5.39 -6.65
C LYS A 24 -6.22 4.20 -6.95
N ARG A 25 -5.92 3.37 -7.95
CA ARG A 25 -6.74 2.23 -8.40
C ARG A 25 -6.02 0.88 -8.33
N CYS A 26 -4.81 0.81 -7.78
CA CYS A 26 -4.14 -0.48 -7.72
C CYS A 26 -4.90 -1.44 -6.79
N LYS A 27 -5.12 -2.66 -7.26
CA LYS A 27 -5.76 -3.71 -6.46
C LYS A 27 -4.67 -4.50 -5.75
N ILE A 28 -4.73 -4.50 -4.43
CA ILE A 28 -3.89 -5.36 -3.61
C ILE A 28 -4.55 -6.74 -3.58
N VAL A 29 -3.80 -7.76 -3.96
CA VAL A 29 -4.20 -9.17 -3.99
C VAL A 29 -3.47 -9.94 -2.90
N ALA A 30 -4.03 -11.07 -2.48
CA ALA A 30 -3.37 -11.96 -1.54
C ALA A 30 -1.99 -12.40 -2.06
N GLY A 31 -1.01 -12.42 -1.15
CA GLY A 31 0.40 -12.64 -1.44
C GLY A 31 1.23 -11.35 -1.55
N GLN A 32 0.60 -10.17 -1.61
CA GLN A 32 1.32 -8.90 -1.64
C GLN A 32 1.65 -8.40 -0.24
N THR A 33 2.82 -7.77 -0.10
CA THR A 33 3.27 -7.13 1.14
C THR A 33 3.22 -5.62 1.01
N VAL A 34 2.41 -4.98 1.83
CA VAL A 34 2.27 -3.52 1.90
C VAL A 34 3.11 -2.99 3.04
N SER A 35 3.96 -2.01 2.79
CA SER A 35 4.77 -1.32 3.79
C SER A 35 4.44 0.17 3.81
N PHE A 36 4.22 0.70 5.01
CA PHE A 36 3.87 2.10 5.26
C PHE A 36 4.45 2.54 6.62
N GLU A 37 5.19 3.65 6.66
CA GLU A 37 5.78 4.22 7.89
C GLU A 37 6.50 3.20 8.81
N GLY A 38 7.20 2.23 8.21
CA GLY A 38 7.91 1.18 8.96
C GLY A 38 7.04 0.03 9.46
N GLN A 39 5.73 0.07 9.21
CA GLN A 39 4.82 -1.05 9.39
C GLN A 39 4.71 -1.84 8.08
N SER A 40 4.79 -3.16 8.17
CA SER A 40 4.60 -4.06 7.02
C SER A 40 3.44 -5.00 7.31
N VAL A 41 2.51 -5.09 6.35
CA VAL A 41 1.33 -5.93 6.39
C VAL A 41 1.40 -6.88 5.21
N ASN A 42 1.33 -8.18 5.50
CA ASN A 42 1.22 -9.20 4.47
C ASN A 42 -0.27 -9.50 4.21
N VAL A 43 -0.70 -9.39 2.96
CA VAL A 43 -2.08 -9.69 2.58
C VAL A 43 -2.21 -11.18 2.38
N VAL A 44 -2.92 -11.85 3.29
CA VAL A 44 -3.28 -13.27 3.19
C VAL A 44 -4.75 -13.41 2.79
N ALA A 45 -5.08 -14.47 2.05
CA ALA A 45 -6.43 -14.75 1.56
C ALA A 45 -7.38 -15.21 2.68
#